data_AF-C3YF40-F1
#
_entry.id   AF-C3YF40-F1
#
_cell.length_a   1.000
_cell.length_b   1.000
_cell.length_c   1.000
_cell.angle_alpha   90.00
_cell.angle_beta   90.00
_cell.angle_gamma   90.00
#
_symmetry.space_group_name_H-M   'P 1'
#
loop_
_entity.id
_entity.type
_entity.pdbx_description
1 polymer ?
#
loop_
_entity_poly.entity_id
_entity_poly.type
_entity_poly.pdbx_seq_one_letter_code
_entity_poly.pdbx_strand_id
1 'polypeptide(L)'
;MDGEASILDLHSGALSKGDSFINLYQMMKSNKDRSVFSEDDFSLYRRVKNRIRSAIAEEFGIQQDRLHLTHPTFFSRMTTRAAKTVHDEYWHPHIDKETYGSFDYTSLLYLTDYSRDFTGGRFVFVDKEANSTVEPRTGLSKDGMRNCAQRS
;
A
#
# COMPACT_ATOMS: atom_id res chain seq x y z
N MET A 1 0.93 -0.37 19.67
CA MET A 1 1.62 -0.45 18.37
C MET A 1 3.01 -0.93 18.71
N ASP A 2 3.33 -2.16 18.30
CA ASP A 2 4.33 -2.96 19.01
C ASP A 2 5.44 -3.54 18.12
N GLY A 3 5.35 -3.41 16.79
CA GLY A 3 6.33 -3.89 15.79
C GLY A 3 6.77 -2.82 14.77
N GLU A 4 7.62 -3.23 13.82
CA GLU A 4 8.23 -2.38 12.78
C GLU A 4 7.18 -1.84 11.80
N ALA A 5 6.24 -2.69 11.33
CA ALA A 5 5.17 -2.30 10.43
C ALA A 5 3.77 -2.34 11.08
N SER A 6 2.85 -1.51 10.60
CA SER A 6 1.43 -1.59 10.93
C SER A 6 0.58 -1.43 9.68
N ILE A 7 -0.45 -2.25 9.54
CA ILE A 7 -1.28 -2.35 8.34
C ILE A 7 -2.72 -1.99 8.67
N LEU A 8 -3.31 -1.13 7.85
CA LEU A 8 -4.74 -0.83 7.85
C LEU A 8 -5.33 -1.18 6.49
N ASP A 9 -6.21 -2.17 6.44
CA ASP A 9 -7.04 -2.48 5.28
C ASP A 9 -8.39 -1.76 5.39
N LEU A 10 -8.61 -0.78 4.52
CA LEU A 10 -9.87 -0.03 4.49
C LEU A 10 -11.03 -0.81 3.87
N HIS A 11 -10.82 -1.98 3.26
CA HIS A 11 -11.94 -2.78 2.78
C HIS A 11 -12.56 -3.60 3.91
N SER A 12 -11.73 -4.34 4.65
CA SER A 12 -12.19 -5.17 5.77
C SER A 12 -12.32 -4.39 7.08
N GLY A 13 -11.66 -3.24 7.19
CA GLY A 13 -11.48 -2.51 8.45
C GLY A 13 -10.44 -3.16 9.37
N ALA A 14 -9.65 -4.12 8.88
CA ALA A 14 -8.62 -4.77 9.65
C ALA A 14 -7.46 -3.80 9.94
N LEU A 15 -7.13 -3.61 11.21
CA LEU A 15 -5.95 -2.87 11.67
C LEU A 15 -5.05 -3.82 12.46
N SER A 16 -3.76 -3.87 12.13
CA SER A 16 -2.81 -4.63 12.94
C SER A 16 -2.51 -3.93 14.27
N LYS A 17 -2.53 -4.69 15.36
CA LYS A 17 -2.25 -4.25 16.72
C LYS A 17 -1.46 -5.34 17.46
N GLY A 18 -0.14 -5.18 17.49
CA GLY A 18 0.74 -6.26 17.96
C GLY A 18 0.56 -7.49 17.07
N ASP A 19 0.48 -8.67 17.69
CA ASP A 19 0.40 -9.96 16.97
C ASP A 19 -1.03 -10.30 16.51
N SER A 20 -1.93 -9.32 16.43
CA SER A 20 -3.35 -9.52 16.15
C SER A 20 -3.94 -8.47 15.22
N PHE A 21 -5.02 -8.83 14.54
CA PHE A 21 -5.84 -7.89 13.77
C PHE A 21 -7.12 -7.55 14.53
N ILE A 22 -7.47 -6.27 14.56
CA ILE A 22 -8.74 -5.78 15.10
C ILE A 22 -9.62 -5.23 13.98
N ASN A 23 -10.94 -5.39 14.10
CA ASN A 23 -11.90 -4.83 13.15
C ASN A 23 -12.33 -3.42 13.60
N LEU A 24 -11.79 -2.39 12.94
CA LEU A 24 -12.10 -0.99 13.23
C LEU A 24 -13.57 -0.67 12.99
N TYR A 25 -14.19 -1.21 11.94
CA TYR A 25 -15.60 -0.95 11.64
C TYR A 25 -16.52 -1.46 12.75
N GLN A 26 -16.23 -2.65 13.29
CA GLN A 26 -16.96 -3.18 14.44
C GLN A 26 -16.73 -2.32 15.69
N MET A 27 -15.50 -1.87 15.95
CA MET A 27 -15.20 -1.00 17.08
C MET A 27 -15.92 0.35 17.02
N MET A 28 -16.01 0.96 15.83
CA MET A 28 -16.73 2.21 15.60
C MET A 28 -18.24 2.05 15.76
N LYS A 29 -18.81 0.92 15.31
CA LYS A 29 -20.24 0.60 15.54
C LYS A 29 -20.57 0.48 17.02
N SER A 30 -19.67 -0.11 17.81
CA SER A 30 -19.87 -0.32 19.25
C SER A 30 -19.61 0.92 20.11
N ASN A 31 -18.83 1.90 19.61
CA ASN A 31 -18.53 3.15 20.30
C ASN A 31 -18.94 4.35 19.45
N LYS A 32 -20.22 4.76 19.54
CA LYS A 32 -20.83 5.82 18.73
C LYS A 32 -20.11 7.18 18.79
N ASP A 33 -19.34 7.45 19.85
CA ASP A 33 -18.59 8.70 20.03
C ASP A 33 -17.17 8.67 19.45
N ARG A 34 -16.76 7.56 18.80
CA ARG A 34 -15.46 7.43 18.14
C ARG A 34 -15.63 7.13 16.66
N SER A 35 -15.96 8.16 15.88
CA SER A 35 -15.73 8.09 14.43
C SER A 35 -14.25 8.30 14.15
N VAL A 36 -13.56 7.26 13.68
CA VAL A 36 -12.13 7.35 13.30
C VAL A 36 -11.98 8.03 11.95
N PHE A 37 -12.98 7.87 11.07
CA PHE A 37 -13.02 8.48 9.74
C PHE A 37 -14.28 9.32 9.59
N SER A 38 -14.13 10.45 8.90
CA SER A 38 -15.22 11.30 8.45
C SER A 38 -15.67 10.95 7.02
N GLU A 39 -16.82 11.46 6.59
CA GLU A 39 -17.23 11.34 5.18
C GLU A 39 -16.27 12.08 4.24
N ASP A 40 -15.60 13.12 4.72
CA ASP A 40 -14.56 13.84 3.97
C ASP A 40 -13.33 12.96 3.74
N ASP A 41 -12.93 12.14 4.71
CA ASP A 41 -11.83 11.18 4.58
C ASP A 41 -12.16 10.11 3.53
N PHE A 42 -13.39 9.57 3.57
CA PHE A 42 -13.85 8.62 2.55
C PHE A 42 -13.93 9.26 1.16
N SER A 43 -14.37 10.52 1.09
CA SER A 43 -14.41 11.28 -0.15
C SER A 43 -13.01 11.52 -0.72
N LEU A 44 -12.04 11.87 0.12
CA LEU A 44 -10.64 12.01 -0.26
C LEU A 44 -10.07 10.68 -0.77
N TYR A 45 -10.29 9.61 -0.04
CA TYR A 45 -9.86 8.26 -0.44
C TYR A 45 -10.42 7.87 -1.82
N ARG A 46 -11.72 8.09 -2.06
CA ARG A 46 -12.35 7.82 -3.37
C ARG A 46 -11.70 8.64 -4.49
N ARG A 47 -11.40 9.93 -4.26
CA ARG A 47 -10.72 10.78 -5.24
C ARG A 47 -9.31 10.29 -5.56
N VAL A 48 -8.51 9.97 -4.53
CA VAL A 48 -7.15 9.46 -4.70
C VAL A 48 -7.16 8.14 -5.46
N LYS A 49 -8.01 7.19 -5.06
CA LYS A 49 -8.19 5.90 -5.75
C LYS A 49 -8.53 6.09 -7.23
N ASN A 50 -9.49 6.97 -7.54
CA ASN A 50 -9.91 7.19 -8.92
C ASN A 50 -8.81 7.86 -9.75
N ARG A 51 -8.01 8.76 -9.15
CA ARG A 51 -6.86 9.37 -9.81
C ARG A 51 -5.79 8.33 -10.15
N ILE A 52 -5.46 7.43 -9.23
CA ILE A 52 -4.53 6.33 -9.48
C ILE A 52 -5.05 5.42 -10.61
N ARG A 53 -6.33 5.02 -10.58
CA ARG A 53 -6.93 4.24 -11.67
C ARG A 53 -6.85 4.94 -13.02
N SER A 54 -7.00 6.27 -13.03
CA SER A 54 -6.93 7.06 -14.27
C SER A 54 -5.50 7.12 -14.81
N ALA A 55 -4.51 7.33 -13.94
CA ALA A 55 -3.10 7.36 -14.31
C ALA A 55 -2.65 6.02 -14.92
N ILE A 56 -3.01 4.90 -14.28
CA ILE A 56 -2.72 3.55 -14.80
C ILE A 56 -3.42 3.33 -16.14
N ALA A 57 -4.69 3.73 -16.26
CA ALA A 57 -5.44 3.59 -17.50
C ALA A 57 -4.79 4.35 -18.67
N GLU A 58 -4.34 5.57 -18.40
CA GLU A 58 -3.66 6.45 -19.36
C GLU A 58 -2.29 5.90 -19.76
N GLU A 59 -1.45 5.53 -18.79
CA GLU A 59 -0.10 5.01 -19.04
C GLU A 59 -0.10 3.72 -19.87
N PHE A 60 -1.05 2.82 -19.60
CA PHE A 60 -1.13 1.51 -20.27
C PHE A 60 -2.14 1.45 -21.42
N GLY A 61 -2.83 2.55 -21.72
CA GLY A 61 -3.83 2.60 -22.80
C GLY A 61 -5.00 1.62 -22.58
N ILE A 62 -5.38 1.37 -21.33
CA ILE A 62 -6.48 0.45 -20.97
C ILE A 62 -7.73 1.21 -20.56
N GLN A 63 -8.90 0.60 -20.78
CA GLN A 63 -10.15 1.20 -20.33
C GLN A 63 -10.23 1.17 -18.80
N GLN A 64 -10.47 2.32 -18.18
CA GLN A 64 -10.48 2.46 -16.72
C GLN A 64 -11.54 1.59 -16.03
N ASP A 65 -12.66 1.31 -16.70
CA ASP A 65 -13.74 0.45 -16.21
C ASP A 65 -13.33 -1.04 -16.10
N ARG A 66 -12.30 -1.46 -16.84
CA ARG A 66 -11.66 -2.78 -16.73
C ARG A 66 -10.65 -2.88 -15.60
N LEU A 67 -10.23 -1.76 -15.02
CA LEU A 67 -9.38 -1.73 -13.84
C LEU A 67 -10.24 -1.90 -12.58
N HIS A 68 -10.25 -3.11 -12.05
CA HIS A 68 -10.91 -3.43 -10.78
C HIS A 68 -9.94 -3.29 -9.62
N LEU A 69 -10.41 -2.73 -8.50
CA LEU A 69 -9.63 -2.72 -7.27
C LEU A 69 -9.55 -4.15 -6.73
N THR A 70 -8.35 -4.71 -6.67
CA THR A 70 -8.11 -6.04 -6.11
C THR A 70 -7.73 -5.96 -4.64
N HIS A 71 -7.93 -7.07 -3.92
CA HIS A 71 -7.54 -7.18 -2.52
C HIS A 71 -6.17 -7.86 -2.39
N PRO A 72 -5.32 -7.39 -1.46
CA PRO A 72 -5.58 -6.34 -0.47
C PRO A 72 -5.26 -4.90 -0.97
N THR A 73 -5.97 -3.89 -0.45
CA THR A 73 -5.61 -2.46 -0.57
C THR A 73 -5.43 -1.92 0.85
N PHE A 74 -4.22 -1.51 1.20
CA PHE A 74 -3.90 -1.18 2.59
C PHE A 74 -2.95 0.01 2.73
N PHE A 75 -3.01 0.64 3.90
CA PHE A 75 -2.02 1.61 4.35
C PHE A 75 -1.02 0.88 5.23
N SER A 76 0.26 1.10 4.96
CA SER A 76 1.33 0.64 5.83
C SER A 76 2.00 1.84 6.50
N ARG A 77 2.20 1.74 7.82
CA ARG A 77 3.03 2.66 8.59
C ARG A 77 4.23 1.90 9.13
N MET A 78 5.43 2.36 8.78
CA MET A 78 6.67 1.84 9.34
C MET A 78 7.10 2.67 10.55
N THR A 79 7.84 2.02 11.45
CA THR A 79 8.46 2.63 12.63
C THR A 79 9.89 2.13 12.77
N THR A 80 10.68 2.78 13.63
CA THR A 80 12.06 2.36 13.93
C THR A 80 12.16 1.24 14.96
N ARG A 81 11.01 0.70 15.42
CA ARG A 81 11.00 -0.41 16.37
C ARG A 81 11.42 -1.68 15.65
N ALA A 82 12.19 -2.53 16.32
CA ALA A 82 12.55 -3.83 15.77
C ALA A 82 11.29 -4.69 15.54
N ALA A 83 11.29 -5.46 14.45
CA ALA A 83 10.31 -6.50 14.23
C ALA A 83 10.32 -7.49 15.40
N LYS A 84 9.14 -7.87 15.89
CA LYS A 84 8.99 -8.87 16.96
C LYS A 84 8.61 -10.23 16.39
N THR A 85 7.94 -10.23 15.25
CA THR A 85 7.53 -11.41 14.49
C THR A 85 7.90 -11.26 13.02
N VAL A 86 7.91 -12.35 12.25
CA VAL A 86 8.10 -12.30 10.77
C VAL A 86 7.01 -11.46 10.09
N HIS A 87 5.82 -11.36 10.70
CA HIS A 87 4.74 -10.51 10.20
C HIS A 87 4.97 -9.02 10.46
N ASP A 88 5.94 -8.67 11.32
CA ASP A 88 6.36 -7.29 11.54
C ASP A 88 7.52 -6.89 10.63
N GLU A 89 8.25 -7.85 10.04
CA GLU A 89 9.35 -7.55 9.13
C GLU A 89 8.81 -6.77 7.92
N TYR A 90 9.35 -5.57 7.74
CA TYR A 90 8.83 -4.66 6.73
C TYR A 90 9.07 -5.15 5.29
N TRP A 91 10.10 -5.97 5.05
CA TRP A 91 10.50 -6.29 3.68
C TRP A 91 11.05 -7.71 3.49
N HIS A 92 10.54 -8.36 2.46
CA HIS A 92 11.17 -9.49 1.78
C HIS A 92 11.03 -9.28 0.27
N PRO A 93 12.03 -9.59 -0.56
CA PRO A 93 11.87 -9.59 -2.01
C PRO A 93 10.73 -10.53 -2.42
N HIS A 94 9.78 -10.04 -3.22
CA HIS A 94 8.66 -10.82 -3.73
C HIS A 94 8.18 -10.28 -5.08
N ILE A 95 7.38 -11.10 -5.77
CA ILE A 95 6.68 -10.74 -7.00
C ILE A 95 5.18 -10.71 -6.67
N ASP A 96 4.54 -9.55 -6.83
CA ASP A 96 3.12 -9.36 -6.48
C ASP A 96 2.20 -10.35 -7.19
N LYS A 97 2.46 -10.66 -8.47
CA LYS A 97 1.65 -11.62 -9.24
C LYS A 97 1.74 -13.04 -8.67
N GLU A 98 2.90 -13.45 -8.18
CA GLU A 98 3.09 -14.78 -7.58
C GLU A 98 2.43 -14.85 -6.21
N THR A 99 2.45 -13.75 -5.48
CA THR A 99 1.85 -13.64 -4.14
C THR A 99 0.32 -13.50 -4.25
N TYR A 100 -0.16 -12.78 -5.26
CA TYR A 100 -1.55 -12.48 -5.54
C TYR A 100 -1.84 -12.66 -7.03
N GLY A 101 -2.26 -13.85 -7.45
CA GLY A 101 -2.49 -14.19 -8.85
C GLY A 101 -3.45 -13.27 -9.63
N SER A 102 -4.30 -12.51 -8.93
CA SER A 102 -5.24 -11.54 -9.51
C SER A 102 -4.63 -10.17 -9.80
N PHE A 103 -3.37 -9.91 -9.44
CA PHE A 103 -2.77 -8.57 -9.54
C PHE A 103 -2.15 -8.40 -10.92
N ASP A 104 -2.76 -7.59 -11.77
CA ASP A 104 -2.15 -7.21 -13.05
C ASP A 104 -1.26 -5.97 -12.90
N TYR A 105 -1.51 -5.18 -11.86
CA TYR A 105 -1.02 -3.84 -11.70
C TYR A 105 -0.92 -3.49 -10.20
N THR A 106 0.27 -3.09 -9.75
CA THR A 106 0.48 -2.59 -8.38
C THR A 106 0.79 -1.10 -8.41
N SER A 107 0.09 -0.34 -7.57
CA SER A 107 0.36 1.08 -7.34
C SER A 107 0.80 1.31 -5.91
N LEU A 108 1.90 2.04 -5.72
CA LEU A 108 2.38 2.47 -4.40
C LEU A 108 2.35 3.99 -4.31
N LEU A 109 1.64 4.52 -3.31
CA LEU A 109 1.56 5.96 -3.03
C LEU A 109 2.27 6.25 -1.71
N TYR A 110 3.34 7.04 -1.76
CA TYR A 110 4.03 7.51 -0.57
C TYR A 110 3.35 8.76 0.02
N LEU A 111 3.20 8.76 1.33
CA LEU A 111 2.59 9.86 2.10
C LEU A 111 3.62 10.67 2.91
N THR A 112 4.89 10.29 2.82
CA THR A 112 6.03 10.91 3.50
C THR A 112 7.25 10.93 2.58
N ASP A 113 8.19 11.83 2.84
CA ASP A 113 9.37 12.06 2.01
C ASP A 113 10.65 11.44 2.60
N TYR A 114 11.38 10.70 1.76
CA TYR A 114 12.71 10.19 2.06
C TYR A 114 13.70 11.34 2.30
N SER A 115 14.63 11.16 3.24
CA SER A 115 15.60 12.14 3.73
C SER A 115 15.03 13.37 4.44
N ARG A 116 13.73 13.63 4.38
CA ARG A 116 13.07 14.69 5.16
C ARG A 116 12.37 14.13 6.39
N ASP A 117 11.53 13.11 6.19
CA ASP A 117 10.66 12.56 7.24
C ASP A 117 11.22 11.24 7.78
N PHE A 118 12.02 10.51 6.99
CA PHE A 118 12.67 9.26 7.39
C PHE A 118 13.89 8.91 6.53
N THR A 119 14.68 7.93 6.99
CA THR A 119 15.78 7.29 6.25
C THR A 119 15.56 5.78 6.18
N GLY A 120 16.16 5.09 5.20
CA GLY A 120 15.81 3.71 4.88
C GLY A 120 14.53 3.61 4.04
N GLY A 121 13.92 2.43 3.95
CA GLY A 121 12.60 2.24 3.32
C GLY A 121 12.52 2.56 1.82
N ARG A 122 13.66 2.56 1.11
CA ARG A 122 13.68 2.75 -0.35
C ARG A 122 13.10 1.53 -1.04
N PHE A 123 12.38 1.75 -2.14
CA PHE A 123 11.86 0.65 -2.95
C PHE A 123 12.89 0.25 -3.99
N VAL A 124 13.25 -1.03 -4.01
CA VAL A 124 14.30 -1.56 -4.88
C VAL A 124 13.69 -2.61 -5.78
N PHE A 125 13.71 -2.37 -7.09
CA PHE A 125 13.50 -3.41 -8.09
C PHE A 125 14.81 -4.18 -8.24
N VAL A 126 14.77 -5.46 -7.87
CA VAL A 126 15.90 -6.38 -8.03
C VAL A 126 15.79 -7.05 -9.41
N ASP A 127 16.76 -6.81 -10.28
CA ASP A 127 16.81 -7.35 -11.64
C ASP A 127 18.17 -8.04 -11.89
N LYS A 128 18.24 -8.90 -12.89
CA LYS A 128 19.43 -9.70 -13.21
C LYS A 128 20.64 -8.84 -13.61
N GLU A 129 20.39 -7.73 -14.30
CA GLU A 129 21.44 -6.86 -14.83
C GLU A 129 21.81 -5.74 -13.86
N ALA A 130 20.82 -5.03 -13.33
CA ALA A 130 21.03 -3.95 -12.39
C ALA A 130 19.77 -3.67 -11.56
N ASN A 131 19.97 -3.42 -10.27
CA ASN A 131 18.89 -2.95 -9.40
C ASN A 131 18.50 -1.52 -9.77
N SER A 132 17.21 -1.21 -9.70
CA SER A 132 16.73 0.17 -9.79
C SER A 132 16.04 0.57 -8.49
N THR A 133 16.35 1.76 -8.00
CA THR A 133 15.89 2.23 -6.68
C THR A 133 15.00 3.46 -6.85
N VAL A 134 13.89 3.47 -6.12
CA VAL A 134 12.97 4.59 -6.02
C VAL A 134 13.00 5.13 -4.60
N GLU A 135 13.24 6.43 -4.48
CA GLU A 135 13.16 7.13 -3.20
C GLU A 135 11.71 7.58 -2.94
N PRO A 136 11.13 7.22 -1.79
CA PRO A 136 9.80 7.67 -1.38
C PRO A 136 9.66 9.19 -1.40
N ARG A 137 8.57 9.68 -2.02
CA ARG A 137 8.22 11.12 -2.01
C ARG A 137 6.73 11.31 -1.89
N THR A 138 6.31 12.28 -1.08
CA THR A 138 4.90 12.53 -0.82
C THR A 138 4.17 12.89 -2.11
N GLY A 139 3.07 12.18 -2.37
CA GLY A 139 2.24 12.43 -3.56
C GLY A 139 2.87 11.96 -4.87
N LEU A 140 4.08 11.38 -4.84
CA LEU A 140 4.68 10.72 -5.98
C LEU A 140 4.06 9.32 -6.10
N SER A 141 3.04 9.18 -6.94
CA SER A 141 2.75 7.89 -7.56
C SER A 141 3.81 7.69 -8.64
N LYS A 142 4.82 6.87 -8.38
CA LYS A 142 5.58 6.32 -9.50
C LYS A 142 4.70 5.24 -10.09
N ASP A 143 4.19 5.49 -11.29
CA ASP A 143 3.73 4.46 -12.22
C ASP A 143 4.94 3.64 -12.71
N GLY A 144 5.71 3.11 -11.75
CA GLY A 144 6.77 2.13 -11.96
C GLY A 144 6.16 0.77 -12.25
N MET A 145 5.16 0.74 -13.14
CA MET A 145 4.62 -0.47 -13.71
C MET A 145 5.56 -0.90 -14.83
N ARG A 146 6.74 -1.40 -14.44
CA ARG A 146 7.35 -2.40 -15.30
C ARG A 146 6.43 -3.60 -15.22
N ASN A 147 6.06 -4.11 -16.38
CA ASN A 147 5.39 -5.38 -16.52
C ASN A 147 6.14 -6.39 -15.63
N CYS A 148 5.60 -6.73 -14.44
CA CYS A 148 6.16 -7.81 -13.63
C CYS A 148 6.01 -9.16 -14.35
N ALA A 149 5.31 -9.20 -15.48
CA ALA A 149 5.58 -10.16 -16.54
C ALA A 149 6.91 -9.81 -17.23
N GLN A 150 8.03 -10.12 -16.56
CA GLN A 150 9.14 -10.65 -17.34
C GLN A 150 8.57 -11.83 -18.13
N ARG A 151 8.68 -11.69 -19.46
CA ARG A 151 8.33 -12.68 -20.47
C ARG A 151 8.63 -14.09 -19.98
N SER A 152 7.62 -14.96 -20.09
CA SER A 152 7.88 -16.39 -20.33
C SER A 152 8.61 -16.54 -21.66
#